data_AF-A0A191HW55-F1
#
_entry.id   AF-A0A191HW55-F1
#
_cell.length_a   1.000
_cell.length_b   1.000
_cell.length_c   1.000
_cell.angle_alpha   90.00
_cell.angle_beta   90.00
_cell.angle_gamma   90.00
#
_symmetry.space_group_name_H-M   'P 1'
#
loop_
_entity.id
_entity.type
_entity.pdbx_description
1 polymer ?
#
loop_
_entity_poly.entity_id
_entity_poly.type
_entity_poly.pdbx_seq_one_letter_code
_entity_poly.pdbx_strand_id
1 'polypeptide(L)' 'MAYPGTSEHNMGLALDIVTPSYQVLDDGLADTDAAKWLKDNSYKYGFILRYPKGKEDITGVIFEPWHFRYVGVDDAT' A
#
# COMPACT_ATOMS: atom_id res chain seq x y z
N MET A 1 -0.08 12.29 4.69
CA MET A 1 0.43 12.53 6.06
C MET A 1 -0.58 12.01 7.06
N ALA A 2 -0.18 11.15 7.99
CA ALA A 2 -1.02 10.72 9.10
C ALA A 2 -0.60 11.44 10.39
N TYR A 3 -1.56 11.93 11.17
CA TYR A 3 -1.27 12.48 12.49
C TYR A 3 -0.98 11.33 13.47
N PRO A 4 -0.15 11.54 14.51
CA PRO A 4 0.08 10.52 15.52
C PRO A 4 -1.24 9.98 16.10
N GLY A 5 -1.39 8.65 16.17
CA GLY A 5 -2.62 7.99 16.61
C GLY A 5 -3.67 7.78 15.51
N THR A 6 -3.45 8.26 14.29
CA THR A 6 -4.34 8.03 13.14
C THR A 6 -3.70 7.14 12.07
N SER A 7 -2.51 6.59 12.31
CA SER A 7 -1.79 5.76 11.34
C SER A 7 -2.18 4.30 11.46
N GLU A 8 -2.44 3.65 10.33
CA GLU A 8 -2.74 2.21 10.27
C GLU A 8 -1.54 1.35 10.70
N HIS A 9 -0.31 1.88 10.58
CA HIS A 9 0.90 1.24 11.13
C HIS A 9 0.82 1.06 12.65
N ASN A 10 0.09 1.92 13.37
CA ASN A 10 -0.06 1.78 14.82
C ASN A 10 -0.85 0.53 15.22
N MET A 11 -1.67 -0.01 14.31
CA MET A 11 -2.44 -1.23 14.54
C MET A 11 -1.66 -2.50 14.15
N GLY A 12 -0.47 -2.38 13.54
CA GLY A 12 0.28 -3.53 13.02
C GLY A 12 -0.37 -4.24 11.84
N LEU A 13 -1.33 -3.59 11.17
CA LEU A 13 -2.05 -4.13 10.00
C LEU A 13 -1.61 -3.51 8.68
N ALA A 14 -0.74 -2.50 8.72
CA ALA A 14 -0.17 -1.87 7.54
C ALA A 14 1.34 -2.14 7.44
N LEU A 15 1.84 -2.19 6.21
CA LEU A 15 3.25 -2.40 5.92
C LEU A 15 3.65 -1.64 4.65
N ASP A 16 4.86 -1.09 4.69
CA ASP A 16 5.49 -0.46 3.55
C ASP A 16 6.47 -1.46 2.92
N ILE A 17 6.25 -1.83 1.66
CA ILE A 17 7.09 -2.80 0.93
C ILE A 17 7.94 -2.06 -0.09
N VAL A 18 9.23 -2.42 -0.11
CA VAL A 18 10.22 -1.99 -1.10
C VAL A 18 10.95 -3.19 -1.68
N THR A 19 11.75 -2.98 -2.72
CA THR A 19 12.59 -4.05 -3.32
C THR A 19 14.06 -3.78 -3.05
N PRO A 20 14.93 -4.81 -3.01
CA PRO A 20 16.38 -4.58 -2.85
C PRO A 20 16.98 -3.62 -3.88
N SER A 21 16.41 -3.54 -5.08
CA SER A 21 16.84 -2.64 -6.16
C SER A 21 16.18 -1.27 -6.15
N TYR A 22 15.10 -1.07 -5.39
CA TYR A 22 14.36 0.19 -5.30
C TYR A 22 13.84 0.38 -3.87
N GLN A 23 14.60 1.12 -3.06
CA GLN A 23 14.33 1.36 -1.63
C GLN A 23 13.64 2.71 -1.36
N VAL A 24 13.47 3.55 -2.39
CA VAL A 24 12.87 4.88 -2.26
C VAL A 24 11.35 4.76 -2.25
N LEU A 25 10.70 5.48 -1.32
CA LEU A 25 9.24 5.54 -1.19
C LEU A 25 8.71 6.71 -2.03
N ASP A 26 8.68 6.51 -3.34
CA ASP A 26 8.11 7.44 -4.32
C ASP A 26 7.33 6.71 -5.42
N ASP A 27 6.71 7.48 -6.33
CA ASP A 27 5.88 6.97 -7.42
C ASP A 27 6.63 5.96 -8.32
N GLY A 28 7.95 6.06 -8.44
CA GLY A 28 8.75 5.18 -9.31
C GLY A 28 8.80 3.74 -8.84
N LEU A 29 8.49 3.46 -7.56
CA LEU A 29 8.35 2.09 -7.07
C LEU A 29 7.25 1.33 -7.82
N ALA A 30 6.19 2.02 -8.25
CA ALA A 30 5.07 1.44 -9.00
C ALA A 30 5.50 0.78 -10.33
N ASP A 31 6.63 1.21 -10.89
CA ASP A 31 7.15 0.69 -12.15
C ASP A 31 7.99 -0.59 -11.97
N THR A 32 8.34 -0.95 -10.74
CA THR A 32 9.06 -2.18 -10.44
C THR A 32 8.19 -3.43 -10.68
N ASP A 33 8.81 -4.54 -11.07
CA ASP A 33 8.10 -5.80 -11.27
C ASP A 33 7.44 -6.31 -9.98
N ALA A 34 8.05 -6.06 -8.82
CA ALA A 34 7.48 -6.44 -7.54
C ALA A 34 6.21 -5.64 -7.21
N ALA A 35 6.20 -4.32 -7.43
CA ALA A 35 5.01 -3.50 -7.19
C ALA A 35 3.86 -3.87 -8.14
N LYS A 36 4.16 -4.14 -9.41
CA LYS A 36 3.18 -4.66 -10.38
C LYS A 36 2.60 -6.00 -9.92
N TRP A 37 3.46 -6.92 -9.48
CA TRP A 37 3.01 -8.20 -8.94
C TRP A 37 2.13 -8.03 -7.70
N LEU A 38 2.52 -7.17 -6.75
CA LEU A 38 1.73 -6.90 -5.55
C LEU A 38 0.37 -6.29 -5.90
N LYS A 39 0.31 -5.34 -6.83
CA LYS A 39 -0.95 -4.75 -7.29
C LYS A 39 -1.92 -5.82 -7.81
N ASP A 40 -1.42 -6.81 -8.54
CA ASP A 40 -2.25 -7.85 -9.18
C ASP A 40 -2.51 -9.08 -8.29
N ASN A 41 -1.80 -9.22 -7.16
CA ASN A 41 -1.83 -10.45 -6.36
C ASN A 41 -2.04 -10.26 -4.85
N SER A 42 -1.80 -9.07 -4.30
CA SER A 42 -1.87 -8.81 -2.85
C SER A 42 -3.20 -9.22 -2.23
N TYR A 43 -4.31 -9.00 -2.93
CA TYR A 43 -5.65 -9.34 -2.44
C TYR A 43 -5.83 -10.83 -2.13
N LYS A 44 -5.14 -11.70 -2.88
CA LYS A 44 -5.17 -13.16 -2.67
C LYS A 44 -4.63 -13.57 -1.30
N TYR A 45 -3.87 -12.68 -0.67
CA TYR A 45 -3.26 -12.85 0.64
C TYR A 45 -3.88 -11.93 1.70
N GLY A 46 -5.00 -11.26 1.38
CA GLY A 46 -5.74 -10.39 2.29
C GLY A 46 -5.21 -8.97 2.41
N PHE A 47 -4.37 -8.52 1.46
CA PHE A 47 -3.81 -7.17 1.44
C PHE A 47 -4.40 -6.34 0.30
N ILE A 48 -4.58 -5.06 0.56
CA ILE A 48 -4.97 -4.06 -0.45
C ILE A 48 -3.90 -2.98 -0.58
N LEU A 49 -3.76 -2.44 -1.78
CA LEU A 49 -3.04 -1.18 -1.99
C LEU A 49 -3.87 -0.06 -1.37
N ARG A 50 -3.44 0.45 -0.22
CA ARG A 50 -4.30 1.25 0.65
C ARG A 50 -4.58 2.65 0.12
N TYR A 51 -3.61 3.22 -0.59
CA TYR A 51 -3.66 4.55 -1.17
C TYR A 51 -3.40 4.49 -2.68
N PRO A 52 -4.40 4.09 -3.48
CA PRO A 52 -4.27 4.01 -4.93
C PRO A 52 -4.32 5.39 -5.59
N LYS A 53 -3.72 5.51 -6.77
CA LYS A 53 -3.69 6.74 -7.57
C LYS A 53 -5.10 7.17 -7.97
N GLY A 54 -5.39 8.47 -7.84
CA GLY A 54 -6.70 9.05 -8.21
C GLY A 54 -7.81 8.82 -7.17
N LYS A 55 -7.44 8.48 -5.93
CA LYS A 55 -8.36 8.34 -4.78
C LYS A 55 -8.00 9.23 -3.61
N GLU A 56 -7.12 10.20 -3.84
CA GLU A 56 -6.58 11.10 -2.81
C GLU A 56 -7.67 11.97 -2.19
N ASP A 57 -8.72 12.29 -2.94
CA ASP A 57 -9.91 13.02 -2.50
C ASP A 57 -10.77 12.23 -1.49
N ILE A 58 -10.71 10.90 -1.55
CA ILE A 58 -11.43 10.00 -0.64
C ILE A 58 -10.54 9.61 0.54
N THR A 59 -9.28 9.24 0.29
CA THR A 59 -8.37 8.74 1.31
C THR A 59 -7.72 9.85 2.13
N GLY A 60 -7.60 11.06 1.59
CA GLY A 60 -6.84 12.16 2.18
C GLY A 60 -5.32 11.96 2.17
N VAL A 61 -4.83 10.93 1.47
CA VAL A 61 -3.42 10.56 1.37
C VAL A 61 -3.06 10.42 -0.10
N ILE A 62 -1.85 10.85 -0.47
CA ILE A 62 -1.32 10.74 -1.82
C ILE A 62 -1.23 9.28 -2.27
N PHE A 63 -0.99 9.05 -3.55
CA PHE A 63 -0.62 7.73 -4.04
C PHE A 63 0.62 7.20 -3.31
N GLU A 64 0.53 6.01 -2.73
CA GLU A 64 1.64 5.35 -2.04
C GLU A 64 1.76 3.90 -2.54
N PRO A 65 2.50 3.64 -3.65
CA PRO A 65 2.65 2.30 -4.22
C PRO A 65 3.30 1.27 -3.29
N TRP A 66 3.91 1.71 -2.20
CA TRP A 66 4.55 0.87 -1.19
C TRP A 66 3.60 0.44 -0.07
N HIS A 67 2.48 1.15 0.16
CA HIS A 67 1.69 0.99 1.39
C HIS A 67 0.54 0.00 1.23
N PHE A 68 0.66 -1.15 1.91
CA PHE A 68 -0.35 -2.20 1.89
C PHE A 68 -1.01 -2.38 3.25
N ARG A 69 -2.33 -2.62 3.23
CA ARG A 69 -3.16 -2.83 4.41
C ARG A 69 -3.76 -4.22 4.40
N TYR A 70 -3.58 -4.98 5.49
CA TYR A 70 -4.29 -6.23 5.71
C TYR A 70 -5.75 -5.97 6.12
N VAL A 71 -6.68 -6.59 5.41
CA VAL A 71 -8.12 -6.58 5.69
C VAL A 71 -8.72 -7.99 5.78
N GLY A 72 -7.94 -9.04 5.50
CA GLY A 72 -8.44 -10.41 5.36
C GLY A 72 -8.75 -10.76 3.91
N VAL A 73 -8.69 -12.05 3.57
CA VAL A 73 -8.82 -12.52 2.17
C VAL A 73 -10.20 -12.22 1.59
N ASP A 74 -11.25 -12.43 2.39
CA ASP A 74 -12.64 -12.24 1.95
C ASP A 74 -12.94 -10.77 1.63
N ASP A 75 -12.43 -9.84 2.45
CA ASP A 75 -12.66 -8.40 2.25
C ASP A 75 -11.73 -7.77 1.20
N ALA A 76 -10.59 -8.42 0.90
CA ALA A 76 -9.64 -7.91 -0.08
C ALA A 76 -10.02 -8.24 -1.54
N THR A 77 -10.83 -9.27 -1.75
CA THR A 77 -11.19 -9.82 -3.08
C THR A 77 -12.42 -9.14 -3.68
#